data_AF-A0A2K0VXN4-F1
#
_entry.id   AF-A0A2K0VXN4-F1
#
_cell.length_a   1.000
_cell.length_b   1.000
_cell.length_c   1.000
_cell.angle_alpha   90.00
_cell.angle_beta   90.00
_cell.angle_gamma   90.00
#
_symmetry.space_group_name_H-M   'P 1'
#
loop_
_entity.id
_entity.type
_entity.pdbx_description
1 polymer ?
#
loop_
_entity_poly.entity_id
_entity_poly.type
_entity_poly.pdbx_seq_one_letter_code
_entity_poly.pdbx_strand_id
1 'polypeptide(L)'
;MTAIYISVVDTHRLSITTSQEQAIPLSLLDSTTANFSNASAIWLFEKPTRDDFNLSYHLRESLARTLRFYPQWGGHLKAVKSTDGTVPPEAQSFPPHARRFGRLYAHYGTDNDPGVEFVHAKCDATLEPLYPADRTSKQPFWKCDSGVFQKFMAPVTIAQPLRDIVKDENGQLYPLLAIQITELSCGGFALALNGAHPLADATTLLAFIKHWAQESREGFGNTLPASMPVFYPDLIDNQAAGAIDADVPDLDIIQRARSLPMHRFDWWHPDSTPPWPFKIPSPFDKQDLEPVSKSMPWADGMLPSLFQITLFT
;
A
#
# COMPACT_ATOMS: atom_id res chain seq x y z
N MET A 1 22.18 -17.91 12.36
CA MET A 1 22.34 -16.46 12.20
C MET A 1 22.51 -15.86 13.58
N THR A 2 23.48 -14.98 13.75
CA THR A 2 23.68 -14.21 14.98
C THR A 2 22.39 -13.43 15.29
N ALA A 3 22.00 -13.35 16.55
CA ALA A 3 20.83 -12.56 16.93
C ALA A 3 21.09 -11.08 16.59
N ILE A 4 20.30 -10.52 15.68
CA ILE A 4 20.36 -9.10 15.32
C ILE A 4 19.52 -8.31 16.32
N TYR A 5 20.12 -7.28 16.90
CA TYR A 5 19.47 -6.38 17.84
C TYR A 5 19.30 -4.99 17.20
N ILE A 6 18.05 -4.55 17.09
CA ILE A 6 17.70 -3.22 16.57
C ILE A 6 17.10 -2.41 17.73
N SER A 7 17.63 -1.21 17.94
CA SER A 7 17.11 -0.25 18.91
C SER A 7 16.62 1.01 18.20
N VAL A 8 15.37 1.39 18.46
CA VAL A 8 14.82 2.66 17.99
C VAL A 8 15.49 3.80 18.76
N VAL A 9 16.00 4.77 18.02
CA VAL A 9 16.63 5.99 18.56
C VAL A 9 15.59 7.09 18.68
N ASP A 10 14.84 7.33 17.60
CA ASP A 10 13.80 8.35 17.55
C ASP A 10 12.72 7.97 16.52
N THR A 11 11.55 8.57 16.71
CA THR A 11 10.37 8.37 15.87
C THR A 11 9.71 9.72 15.62
N HIS A 12 9.31 9.96 14.38
CA HIS A 12 8.70 11.21 13.93
C HIS A 12 7.46 10.90 13.07
N ARG A 13 6.37 11.63 13.34
CA ARG A 13 5.23 11.69 12.42
C ARG A 13 5.39 12.89 11.50
N LEU A 14 5.58 12.63 10.20
CA LEU A 14 5.71 13.67 9.19
C LEU A 14 4.33 14.06 8.68
N SER A 15 3.85 15.24 9.09
CA SER A 15 2.64 15.85 8.52
C SER A 15 2.92 16.41 7.14
N ILE A 16 1.95 16.29 6.23
CA ILE A 16 2.04 16.86 4.88
C ILE A 16 1.06 18.02 4.78
N THR A 17 1.57 19.23 4.65
CA THR A 17 0.72 20.40 4.48
C THR A 17 0.20 20.46 3.04
N THR A 18 -1.11 20.45 2.87
CA THR A 18 -1.78 20.74 1.60
C THR A 18 -2.51 22.08 1.69
N SER A 19 -2.79 22.69 0.54
CA SER A 19 -3.57 23.93 0.48
C SER A 19 -5.08 23.70 0.62
N GLN A 20 -5.55 22.50 0.29
CA GLN A 20 -6.96 22.12 0.29
C GLN A 20 -7.11 20.64 0.67
N GLU A 21 -8.23 20.34 1.32
CA GLU A 21 -8.73 18.97 1.52
C GLU A 21 -9.11 18.36 0.17
N GLN A 22 -8.77 17.09 -0.02
CA GLN A 22 -9.05 16.34 -1.24
C GLN A 22 -9.56 14.94 -0.90
N ALA A 23 -10.61 14.53 -1.61
CA ALA A 23 -11.05 13.15 -1.69
C ALA A 23 -10.92 12.69 -3.14
N ILE A 24 -10.17 11.62 -3.38
CA ILE A 24 -9.89 11.10 -4.72
C ILE A 24 -10.29 9.62 -4.79
N PRO A 25 -11.26 9.24 -5.64
CA PRO A 25 -11.60 7.84 -5.82
C PRO A 25 -10.40 7.10 -6.43
N LEU A 26 -10.00 5.99 -5.83
CA LEU A 26 -8.99 5.11 -6.43
C LEU A 26 -9.61 4.29 -7.55
N SER A 27 -8.78 3.76 -8.45
CA SER A 27 -9.27 2.95 -9.59
C SER A 27 -9.85 1.62 -9.12
N LEU A 28 -10.52 0.91 -10.03
CA LEU A 28 -10.95 -0.46 -9.77
C LEU A 28 -9.76 -1.35 -9.44
N LEU A 29 -8.64 -1.18 -10.16
CA LEU A 29 -7.43 -1.98 -9.95
C LEU A 29 -6.85 -1.75 -8.55
N ASP A 30 -6.74 -0.50 -8.12
CA ASP A 30 -6.28 -0.17 -6.77
C ASP A 30 -7.17 -0.82 -5.70
N SER A 31 -8.49 -0.74 -5.90
CA SER A 31 -9.49 -1.31 -5.00
C SER A 31 -9.40 -2.84 -4.88
N THR A 32 -8.93 -3.54 -5.92
CA THR A 32 -8.73 -5.01 -5.85
C THR A 32 -7.61 -5.42 -4.89
N THR A 33 -6.71 -4.48 -4.53
CA THR A 33 -5.59 -4.75 -3.61
C THR A 33 -5.92 -4.38 -2.15
N ALA A 34 -7.18 -4.07 -1.84
CA ALA A 34 -7.63 -3.64 -0.52
C ALA A 34 -7.29 -4.61 0.63
N ASN A 35 -7.17 -5.90 0.31
CA ASN A 35 -6.85 -6.99 1.24
C ASN A 35 -5.50 -7.65 0.94
N PHE A 36 -4.66 -7.03 0.09
CA PHE A 36 -3.31 -7.54 -0.16
C PHE A 36 -2.41 -7.25 1.03
N SER A 37 -1.28 -7.97 1.10
CA SER A 37 -0.17 -7.54 1.95
C SER A 37 0.28 -6.15 1.55
N ASN A 38 0.78 -5.38 2.50
CA ASN A 38 1.35 -4.06 2.23
C ASN A 38 2.43 -4.10 1.14
N ALA A 39 2.53 -3.03 0.35
CA ALA A 39 3.62 -2.83 -0.57
C ALA A 39 4.89 -2.47 0.24
N SER A 40 5.78 -3.44 0.40
CA SER A 40 6.95 -3.33 1.27
C SER A 40 8.24 -3.61 0.52
N ALA A 41 9.30 -2.88 0.87
CA ALA A 41 10.62 -3.07 0.29
C ALA A 41 11.72 -2.63 1.26
N ILE A 42 12.89 -3.27 1.16
CA ILE A 42 14.07 -2.95 1.95
C ILE A 42 15.26 -2.79 1.00
N TRP A 43 15.98 -1.69 1.17
CA TRP A 43 17.24 -1.41 0.49
C TRP A 43 18.37 -1.41 1.50
N LEU A 44 19.46 -2.07 1.15
CA LEU A 44 20.69 -2.11 1.94
C LEU A 44 21.73 -1.24 1.25
N PHE A 45 22.30 -0.30 2.01
CA PHE A 45 23.28 0.65 1.51
C PHE A 45 24.60 0.48 2.25
N GLU A 46 25.69 0.45 1.49
CA GLU A 46 27.04 0.58 2.01
C GLU A 46 27.23 1.92 2.75
N LYS A 47 28.32 2.02 3.50
CA LYS A 47 28.66 3.24 4.22
C LYS A 47 28.70 4.42 3.24
N PRO A 48 27.98 5.52 3.52
CA PRO A 48 28.08 6.73 2.72
C PRO A 48 29.54 7.20 2.61
N THR A 49 29.93 7.68 1.43
CA THR A 49 31.28 8.21 1.19
C THR A 49 31.54 9.51 1.95
N ARG A 50 30.47 10.21 2.34
CA ARG A 50 30.49 11.41 3.17
C ARG A 50 30.18 11.04 4.63
N ASP A 51 30.91 11.63 5.55
CA ASP A 51 30.77 11.46 7.00
C ASP A 51 30.45 12.80 7.71
N ASP A 52 30.28 13.88 6.94
CA ASP A 52 30.05 15.25 7.41
C ASP A 52 28.56 15.59 7.68
N PHE A 53 27.69 14.59 7.84
CA PHE A 53 26.25 14.82 8.02
C PHE A 53 25.58 13.81 8.95
N ASN A 54 24.46 14.23 9.54
CA ASN A 54 23.57 13.32 10.26
C ASN A 54 22.63 12.63 9.26
N LEU A 55 22.83 11.32 9.07
CA LEU A 55 22.10 10.52 8.07
C LEU A 55 20.59 10.55 8.30
N SER A 56 20.15 10.23 9.52
CA SER A 56 18.74 10.22 9.88
C SER A 56 18.07 11.57 9.65
N TYR A 57 18.68 12.65 10.14
CA TYR A 57 18.16 14.01 9.95
C TYR A 57 18.07 14.36 8.46
N HIS A 58 19.14 14.11 7.69
CA HIS A 58 19.16 14.41 6.26
C HIS A 58 18.07 13.66 5.48
N LEU A 59 17.92 12.36 5.75
CA LEU A 59 16.92 11.52 5.10
C LEU A 59 15.50 11.93 5.52
N ARG A 60 15.27 12.25 6.79
CA ARG A 60 13.96 12.74 7.28
C ARG A 60 13.55 14.05 6.62
N GLU A 61 14.46 15.02 6.53
CA GLU A 61 14.18 16.33 5.93
C GLU A 61 13.94 16.24 4.41
N SER A 62 14.74 15.43 3.70
CA SER A 62 14.51 15.19 2.27
C SER A 62 13.22 14.41 2.00
N LEU A 63 12.85 13.48 2.89
CA LEU A 63 11.57 12.78 2.82
C LEU A 63 10.41 13.75 3.00
N ALA A 64 10.47 14.62 4.02
CA ALA A 64 9.42 15.61 4.26
C ALA A 64 9.20 16.55 3.06
N ARG A 65 10.26 16.92 2.34
CA ARG A 65 10.13 17.66 1.07
C ARG A 65 9.49 16.82 -0.02
N THR A 66 9.97 15.60 -0.21
CA THR A 66 9.44 14.66 -1.23
C THR A 66 7.94 14.44 -1.03
N LEU A 67 7.50 14.26 0.21
CA LEU A 67 6.10 14.00 0.55
C LEU A 67 5.14 15.13 0.15
N ARG A 68 5.63 16.36 -0.07
CA ARG A 68 4.81 17.46 -0.62
C ARG A 68 4.25 17.14 -2.00
N PHE A 69 4.91 16.26 -2.75
CA PHE A 69 4.47 15.79 -4.06
C PHE A 69 3.59 14.53 -3.98
N TYR A 70 3.44 13.94 -2.78
CA TYR A 70 2.65 12.73 -2.55
C TYR A 70 1.74 12.88 -1.32
N PRO A 71 0.87 13.91 -1.29
CA PRO A 71 0.04 14.20 -0.12
C PRO A 71 -0.89 13.04 0.26
N GLN A 72 -1.26 12.18 -0.68
CA GLN A 72 -2.08 11.00 -0.43
C GLN A 72 -1.48 10.04 0.60
N TRP A 73 -0.15 10.01 0.78
CA TRP A 73 0.49 9.16 1.80
C TRP A 73 0.25 9.64 3.23
N GLY A 74 -0.06 10.92 3.40
CA GLY A 74 -0.29 11.52 4.72
C GLY A 74 -1.73 11.39 5.22
N GLY A 75 -2.68 11.07 4.34
CA GLY A 75 -4.09 11.04 4.67
C GLY A 75 -4.63 9.66 5.05
N HIS A 76 -5.92 9.47 4.76
CA HIS A 76 -6.69 8.28 5.04
C HIS A 76 -6.98 7.49 3.77
N LEU A 77 -7.03 6.17 3.90
CA LEU A 77 -7.49 5.28 2.86
C LEU A 77 -8.83 4.67 3.32
N LYS A 78 -9.91 5.02 2.63
CA LYS A 78 -11.27 4.71 3.05
C LYS A 78 -11.95 3.82 2.01
N ALA A 79 -12.91 3.02 2.46
CA ALA A 79 -13.75 2.20 1.61
C ALA A 79 -15.21 2.66 1.67
N VAL A 80 -15.91 2.57 0.54
CA VAL A 80 -17.36 2.74 0.50
C VAL A 80 -18.03 1.52 1.13
N LYS A 81 -18.88 1.75 2.14
CA LYS A 81 -19.53 0.68 2.90
C LYS A 81 -21.00 0.47 2.54
N SER A 82 -21.59 1.40 1.80
CA SER A 82 -22.98 1.33 1.36
C SER A 82 -23.11 0.51 0.08
N THR A 83 -24.29 -0.04 -0.14
CA THR A 83 -24.66 -0.75 -1.37
C THR A 83 -25.63 0.05 -2.25
N ASP A 84 -26.16 1.16 -1.74
CA ASP A 84 -27.13 2.04 -2.42
C ASP A 84 -26.49 3.30 -3.04
N GLY A 85 -25.16 3.43 -2.97
CA GLY A 85 -24.42 4.58 -3.49
C GLY A 85 -24.36 5.78 -2.55
N THR A 86 -24.90 5.66 -1.33
CA THR A 86 -24.78 6.70 -0.29
C THR A 86 -23.34 6.78 0.20
N VAL A 87 -22.74 7.96 0.17
CA VAL A 87 -21.34 8.16 0.59
C VAL A 87 -21.20 9.35 1.53
N PRO A 88 -20.10 9.41 2.32
CA PRO A 88 -19.78 10.58 3.14
C PRO A 88 -19.69 11.88 2.32
N PRO A 89 -19.85 13.06 2.97
CA PRO A 89 -19.83 14.36 2.30
C PRO A 89 -18.65 14.58 1.37
N GLU A 90 -17.44 14.17 1.78
CA GLU A 90 -16.22 14.33 1.00
C GLU A 90 -16.24 13.57 -0.33
N ALA A 91 -17.04 12.51 -0.43
CA ALA A 91 -17.12 11.62 -1.58
C ALA A 91 -18.38 11.87 -2.45
N GLN A 92 -19.22 12.84 -2.12
CA GLN A 92 -20.50 13.08 -2.82
C GLN A 92 -20.33 13.43 -4.30
N SER A 93 -19.20 14.07 -4.66
CA SER A 93 -18.87 14.44 -6.04
C SER A 93 -18.38 13.26 -6.88
N PHE A 94 -18.18 12.07 -6.29
CA PHE A 94 -17.64 10.92 -7.00
C PHE A 94 -18.64 10.40 -8.04
N PRO A 95 -18.14 9.91 -9.19
CA PRO A 95 -18.99 9.29 -10.19
C PRO A 95 -19.68 8.04 -9.60
N PRO A 96 -20.88 7.67 -10.09
CA PRO A 96 -21.63 6.51 -9.60
C PRO A 96 -20.81 5.23 -9.44
N HIS A 97 -19.96 4.88 -10.41
CA HIS A 97 -19.14 3.66 -10.33
C HIS A 97 -18.16 3.65 -9.15
N ALA A 98 -17.64 4.81 -8.74
CA ALA A 98 -16.71 4.96 -7.63
C ALA A 98 -17.40 4.97 -6.26
N ARG A 99 -18.74 5.08 -6.23
CA ARG A 99 -19.58 5.03 -5.02
C ARG A 99 -20.16 3.65 -4.75
N ARG A 100 -19.74 2.62 -5.49
CA ARG A 100 -20.16 1.24 -5.26
C ARG A 100 -19.49 0.71 -3.98
N PHE A 101 -20.16 -0.22 -3.29
CA PHE A 101 -19.60 -0.92 -2.12
C PHE A 101 -18.16 -1.36 -2.40
N GLY A 102 -17.27 -1.30 -1.42
CA GLY A 102 -15.89 -1.79 -1.50
C GLY A 102 -14.93 -0.95 -2.35
N ARG A 103 -15.42 0.03 -3.12
CA ARG A 103 -14.55 0.99 -3.80
C ARG A 103 -13.75 1.81 -2.80
N LEU A 104 -12.48 2.01 -3.12
CA LEU A 104 -11.55 2.76 -2.27
C LEU A 104 -11.40 4.20 -2.73
N TYR A 105 -11.05 5.07 -1.79
CA TYR A 105 -10.64 6.44 -2.07
C TYR A 105 -9.60 6.94 -1.07
N ALA A 106 -8.70 7.80 -1.55
CA ALA A 106 -7.78 8.54 -0.70
C ALA A 106 -8.45 9.82 -0.20
N HIS A 107 -8.21 10.17 1.07
CA HIS A 107 -8.74 11.38 1.69
C HIS A 107 -7.66 12.08 2.51
N TYR A 108 -7.21 13.25 2.09
CA TYR A 108 -6.06 13.94 2.68
C TYR A 108 -6.23 15.46 2.63
N GLY A 109 -5.37 16.17 3.34
CA GLY A 109 -5.43 17.61 3.51
C GLY A 109 -6.35 18.06 4.65
N THR A 110 -6.58 17.19 5.63
CA THR A 110 -7.37 17.50 6.83
C THR A 110 -6.47 17.76 8.04
N ASP A 111 -7.00 18.46 9.05
CA ASP A 111 -6.31 18.64 10.34
C ASP A 111 -6.11 17.32 11.11
N ASN A 112 -6.80 16.25 10.69
CA ASN A 112 -6.76 14.93 11.30
C ASN A 112 -6.06 13.89 10.40
N ASP A 113 -5.21 14.33 9.48
CA ASP A 113 -4.38 13.45 8.67
C ASP A 113 -3.36 12.70 9.54
N PRO A 114 -3.23 11.35 9.41
CA PRO A 114 -2.31 10.57 10.22
C PRO A 114 -0.85 10.97 10.02
N GLY A 115 -0.49 11.44 8.82
CA GLY A 115 0.89 11.67 8.40
C GLY A 115 1.64 10.37 8.08
N VAL A 116 2.94 10.50 7.83
CA VAL A 116 3.84 9.38 7.49
C VAL A 116 4.72 9.05 8.69
N GLU A 117 4.86 7.76 9.02
CA GLU A 117 5.80 7.33 10.06
C GLU A 117 7.24 7.40 9.54
N PHE A 118 8.13 8.01 10.32
CA PHE A 118 9.56 7.93 10.13
C PHE A 118 10.24 7.46 11.41
N VAL A 119 10.89 6.30 11.35
CA VAL A 119 11.63 5.70 12.46
C VAL A 119 13.13 5.73 12.14
N HIS A 120 13.92 6.17 13.10
CA HIS A 120 15.36 6.03 13.07
C HIS A 120 15.79 5.02 14.13
N ALA A 121 16.59 4.04 13.71
CA ALA A 121 17.08 2.97 14.56
C ALA A 121 18.57 2.69 14.33
N LYS A 122 19.18 1.95 15.26
CA LYS A 122 20.54 1.43 15.16
C LYS A 122 20.53 -0.09 15.29
N CYS A 123 21.48 -0.74 14.65
CA CYS A 123 21.63 -2.18 14.59
C CYS A 123 23.10 -2.56 14.82
N ASP A 124 23.32 -3.59 15.63
CA ASP A 124 24.65 -4.13 15.93
C ASP A 124 25.26 -4.93 14.76
N ALA A 125 24.43 -5.41 13.84
CA ALA A 125 24.87 -6.14 12.66
C ALA A 125 25.58 -5.24 11.64
N THR A 126 26.47 -5.85 10.85
CA THR A 126 27.03 -5.26 9.63
C THR A 126 26.20 -5.69 8.40
N LEU A 127 26.54 -5.17 7.22
CA LEU A 127 25.90 -5.62 5.96
C LEU A 127 26.22 -7.07 5.61
N GLU A 128 27.45 -7.52 5.87
CA GLU A 128 27.95 -8.84 5.49
C GLU A 128 27.04 -10.01 5.95
N PRO A 129 26.57 -10.09 7.21
CA PRO A 129 25.66 -11.15 7.63
C PRO A 129 24.24 -11.01 7.06
N LEU A 130 23.82 -9.81 6.62
CA LEU A 130 22.50 -9.57 6.02
C LEU A 130 22.50 -9.96 4.54
N TYR A 131 23.55 -9.55 3.83
CA TYR A 131 23.73 -9.76 2.40
C TYR A 131 25.24 -9.76 2.07
N PRO A 132 25.89 -10.94 2.03
CA PRO A 132 27.30 -11.05 1.70
C PRO A 132 27.61 -10.53 0.29
N ALA A 133 28.75 -9.86 0.10
CA ALA A 133 29.11 -9.27 -1.20
C ALA A 133 29.27 -10.33 -2.31
N ASP A 134 29.71 -11.54 -1.95
CA ASP A 134 29.89 -12.67 -2.87
C ASP A 134 28.66 -13.60 -2.97
N ARG A 135 27.52 -13.18 -2.40
CA ARG A 135 26.29 -13.98 -2.36
C ARG A 135 25.84 -14.43 -3.73
N THR A 136 25.92 -13.59 -4.76
CA THR A 136 25.54 -13.95 -6.14
C THR A 136 26.37 -15.10 -6.72
N SER A 137 27.65 -15.22 -6.36
CA SER A 137 28.53 -16.27 -6.85
C SER A 137 28.50 -17.52 -5.97
N LYS A 138 28.49 -17.37 -4.65
CA LYS A 138 28.51 -18.50 -3.69
C LYS A 138 27.14 -19.11 -3.40
N GLN A 139 26.08 -18.30 -3.47
CA GLN A 139 24.69 -18.70 -3.18
C GLN A 139 23.73 -18.06 -4.21
N PRO A 140 23.77 -18.50 -5.47
CA PRO A 140 22.90 -17.94 -6.51
C PRO A 140 21.42 -18.13 -6.18
N PHE A 141 21.07 -19.25 -5.53
CA PHE A 141 19.73 -19.45 -4.96
C PHE A 141 19.69 -18.87 -3.54
N TRP A 142 19.12 -17.68 -3.43
CA TRP A 142 18.99 -16.99 -2.15
C TRP A 142 17.65 -17.28 -1.50
N LYS A 143 17.68 -18.04 -0.41
CA LYS A 143 16.54 -18.16 0.51
C LYS A 143 16.54 -16.92 1.41
N CYS A 144 15.91 -15.84 0.96
CA CYS A 144 15.72 -14.65 1.78
C CYS A 144 14.91 -15.03 3.03
N ASP A 145 15.53 -14.96 4.21
CA ASP A 145 14.84 -15.15 5.49
C ASP A 145 14.07 -13.88 5.83
N SER A 146 12.77 -13.88 5.50
CA SER A 146 11.88 -12.75 5.77
C SER A 146 11.84 -12.36 7.24
N GLY A 147 12.09 -13.29 8.18
CA GLY A 147 12.03 -13.02 9.61
C GLY A 147 13.13 -12.07 10.08
N VAL A 148 14.31 -12.10 9.46
CA VAL A 148 15.39 -11.15 9.75
C VAL A 148 15.02 -9.76 9.23
N PHE A 149 14.60 -9.68 7.98
CA PHE A 149 14.31 -8.41 7.32
C PHE A 149 13.06 -7.71 7.88
N GLN A 150 12.08 -8.47 8.38
CA GLN A 150 10.91 -7.92 9.02
C GLN A 150 11.26 -7.06 10.26
N LYS A 151 12.37 -7.34 10.95
CA LYS A 151 12.83 -6.52 12.09
C LYS A 151 13.27 -5.12 11.69
N PHE A 152 13.63 -4.90 10.42
CA PHE A 152 13.99 -3.59 9.89
C PHE A 152 12.77 -2.75 9.52
N MET A 153 11.58 -3.33 9.48
CA MET A 153 10.35 -2.60 9.22
C MET A 153 9.95 -1.80 10.45
N ALA A 154 9.41 -0.60 10.23
CA ALA A 154 8.85 0.21 11.31
C ALA A 154 7.80 -0.61 12.09
N PRO A 155 7.85 -0.65 13.44
CA PRO A 155 6.92 -1.42 14.26
C PRO A 155 5.57 -0.70 14.41
N VAL A 156 4.98 -0.30 13.28
CA VAL A 156 3.68 0.39 13.21
C VAL A 156 2.74 -0.37 12.29
N THR A 157 1.47 -0.43 12.68
CA THR A 157 0.41 -0.98 11.84
C THR A 157 0.07 0.03 10.74
N ILE A 158 0.10 -0.42 9.49
CA ILE A 158 -0.40 0.36 8.34
C ILE A 158 -1.92 0.25 8.28
N ALA A 159 -2.61 1.36 8.00
CA ALA A 159 -4.06 1.38 7.93
C ALA A 159 -4.59 0.44 6.83
N GLN A 160 -5.69 -0.25 7.12
CA GLN A 160 -6.34 -1.17 6.19
C GLN A 160 -7.75 -0.67 5.87
N PRO A 161 -8.08 -0.43 4.59
CA PRO A 161 -9.31 0.29 4.24
C PRO A 161 -10.61 -0.45 4.55
N LEU A 162 -10.55 -1.79 4.59
CA LEU A 162 -11.72 -2.63 4.87
C LEU A 162 -11.90 -2.93 6.36
N ARG A 163 -11.06 -2.38 7.23
CA ARG A 163 -11.20 -2.51 8.69
C ARG A 163 -11.71 -1.22 9.30
N ASP A 164 -12.55 -1.35 10.34
CA ASP A 164 -13.07 -0.20 11.08
C ASP A 164 -12.06 0.40 12.06
N ILE A 165 -10.98 -0.32 12.35
CA ILE A 165 -9.94 0.11 13.29
C ILE A 165 -8.93 0.98 12.55
N VAL A 166 -9.01 2.29 12.80
CA VAL A 166 -8.17 3.31 12.14
C VAL A 166 -7.10 3.91 13.05
N LYS A 167 -7.07 3.52 14.32
CA LYS A 167 -6.13 4.01 15.34
C LYS A 167 -5.73 2.90 16.31
N ASP A 168 -4.59 3.09 16.97
CA ASP A 168 -4.11 2.21 18.02
C ASP A 168 -4.81 2.44 19.36
N GLU A 169 -4.41 1.67 20.38
CA GLU A 169 -4.91 1.74 21.75
C GLU A 169 -4.63 3.09 22.44
N ASN A 170 -3.62 3.81 21.97
CA ASN A 170 -3.24 5.14 22.47
C ASN A 170 -3.98 6.26 21.72
N GLY A 171 -4.81 5.92 20.74
CA GLY A 171 -5.56 6.86 19.92
C GLY A 171 -4.78 7.43 18.73
N GLN A 172 -3.56 6.96 18.47
CA GLN A 172 -2.76 7.38 17.32
C GLN A 172 -3.30 6.74 16.04
N LEU A 173 -3.61 7.57 15.04
CA LEU A 173 -4.09 7.09 13.75
C LEU A 173 -3.01 6.27 13.03
N TYR A 174 -3.44 5.19 12.37
CA TYR A 174 -2.55 4.37 11.56
C TYR A 174 -2.14 5.11 10.28
N PRO A 175 -0.84 5.19 9.97
CA PRO A 175 -0.36 5.80 8.74
C PRO A 175 -0.62 4.91 7.52
N LEU A 176 -0.58 5.50 6.33
CA LEU A 176 -0.58 4.75 5.06
C LEU A 176 0.82 4.38 4.60
N LEU A 177 1.84 5.07 5.11
CA LEU A 177 3.24 4.85 4.80
C LEU A 177 4.08 4.92 6.08
N ALA A 178 4.97 3.94 6.23
CA ALA A 178 5.98 3.94 7.27
C ALA A 178 7.36 3.66 6.69
N ILE A 179 8.35 4.43 7.13
CA ILE A 179 9.73 4.30 6.73
C ILE A 179 10.59 4.13 7.97
N GLN A 180 11.50 3.16 7.95
CA GLN A 180 12.54 3.00 8.97
C GLN A 180 13.93 3.09 8.34
N ILE A 181 14.76 3.97 8.88
CA ILE A 181 16.20 4.03 8.61
C ILE A 181 16.93 3.37 9.76
N THR A 182 17.69 2.32 9.47
CA THR A 182 18.47 1.60 10.47
C THR A 182 19.95 1.69 10.17
N GLU A 183 20.72 2.43 10.98
CA GLU A 183 22.17 2.49 10.88
C GLU A 183 22.81 1.18 11.36
N LEU A 184 23.77 0.66 10.59
CA LEU A 184 24.48 -0.58 10.86
C LEU A 184 25.87 -0.29 11.47
N SER A 185 26.44 -1.25 12.21
CA SER A 185 27.73 -1.07 12.88
C SER A 185 28.93 -0.88 11.92
N CYS A 186 28.79 -1.28 10.66
CA CYS A 186 29.78 -1.01 9.59
C CYS A 186 29.67 0.41 8.99
N GLY A 187 28.74 1.23 9.46
CA GLY A 187 28.45 2.57 8.93
C GLY A 187 27.54 2.59 7.70
N GLY A 188 27.16 1.41 7.17
CA GLY A 188 26.08 1.29 6.19
C GLY A 188 24.71 1.46 6.86
N PHE A 189 23.64 1.39 6.08
CA PHE A 189 22.28 1.49 6.62
C PHE A 189 21.27 0.67 5.81
N ALA A 190 20.17 0.30 6.47
CA ALA A 190 18.99 -0.26 5.82
C ALA A 190 17.88 0.78 5.77
N LEU A 191 17.23 0.89 4.62
CA LEU A 191 16.02 1.69 4.41
C LEU A 191 14.87 0.72 4.17
N ALA A 192 13.93 0.66 5.09
CA ALA A 192 12.74 -0.17 4.99
C ALA A 192 11.51 0.70 4.78
N LEU A 193 10.67 0.34 3.82
CA LEU A 193 9.42 1.02 3.51
C LEU A 193 8.27 0.03 3.61
N ASN A 194 7.18 0.46 4.25
CA ASN A 194 5.93 -0.28 4.39
C ASN A 194 4.76 0.64 4.01
N GLY A 195 4.10 0.39 2.89
CA GLY A 195 3.01 1.23 2.39
C GLY A 195 1.71 0.46 2.14
N ALA A 196 0.57 1.14 2.24
CA ALA A 196 -0.72 0.59 1.86
C ALA A 196 -0.73 0.24 0.36
N HIS A 197 -0.92 -1.04 0.03
CA HIS A 197 -0.83 -1.55 -1.35
C HIS A 197 -1.81 -0.87 -2.33
N PRO A 198 -3.02 -0.44 -1.93
CA PRO A 198 -3.91 0.30 -2.84
C PRO A 198 -3.38 1.65 -3.33
N LEU A 199 -2.34 2.21 -2.69
CA LEU A 199 -1.72 3.46 -3.13
C LEU A 199 -0.44 3.25 -3.93
N ALA A 200 0.12 2.04 -3.94
CA ALA A 200 1.35 1.76 -4.65
C ALA A 200 1.54 0.29 -4.99
N ASP A 201 1.90 0.05 -6.25
CA ASP A 201 2.59 -1.15 -6.69
C ASP A 201 4.13 -0.96 -6.56
N ALA A 202 4.88 -1.99 -6.98
CA ALA A 202 6.34 -1.93 -6.97
C ALA A 202 6.90 -0.79 -7.84
N THR A 203 6.26 -0.47 -8.97
CA THR A 203 6.68 0.60 -9.87
C THR A 203 6.55 1.97 -9.19
N THR A 204 5.43 2.18 -8.51
CA THR A 204 5.13 3.40 -7.75
C THR A 204 6.12 3.59 -6.60
N LEU A 205 6.43 2.53 -5.85
CA LEU A 205 7.45 2.58 -4.80
C LEU A 205 8.84 2.93 -5.34
N LEU A 206 9.25 2.34 -6.47
CA LEU A 206 10.54 2.66 -7.10
C LEU A 206 10.59 4.11 -7.60
N ALA A 207 9.49 4.62 -8.17
CA ALA A 207 9.39 6.01 -8.60
C ALA A 207 9.49 6.97 -7.39
N PHE A 208 8.78 6.66 -6.30
CA PHE A 208 8.85 7.42 -5.05
C PHE A 208 10.26 7.46 -4.46
N ILE A 209 10.95 6.30 -4.35
CA ILE A 209 12.32 6.25 -3.83
C ILE A 209 13.31 6.98 -4.74
N LYS A 210 13.16 6.90 -6.07
CA LYS A 210 14.00 7.66 -7.01
C LYS A 210 13.84 9.16 -6.82
N HIS A 211 12.60 9.63 -6.66
CA HIS A 211 12.31 11.03 -6.40
C HIS A 211 12.88 11.47 -5.05
N TRP A 212 12.68 10.67 -3.99
CA TRP A 212 13.28 10.96 -2.68
C TRP A 212 14.81 11.02 -2.75
N ALA A 213 15.44 10.10 -3.48
CA ALA A 213 16.88 10.13 -3.68
C ALA A 213 17.36 11.37 -4.46
N GLN A 214 16.55 11.91 -5.38
CA GLN A 214 16.82 13.20 -6.04
C GLN A 214 16.76 14.35 -5.03
N GLU A 215 15.66 14.45 -4.27
CA GLU A 215 15.44 15.46 -3.21
C GLU A 215 16.51 15.41 -2.09
N SER A 216 17.06 14.22 -1.84
CA SER A 216 18.19 14.03 -0.91
C SER A 216 19.50 14.56 -1.50
N ARG A 217 19.81 14.29 -2.79
CA ARG A 217 21.05 14.75 -3.45
C ARG A 217 21.09 16.25 -3.70
N GLU A 218 19.96 16.85 -4.07
CA GLU A 218 19.88 18.27 -4.44
C GLU A 218 20.08 19.22 -3.24
N GLY A 219 20.16 18.67 -2.02
CA GLY A 219 20.30 19.45 -0.79
C GLY A 219 19.05 20.28 -0.52
N PHE A 220 19.12 21.28 0.37
CA PHE A 220 18.01 22.21 0.63
C PHE A 220 17.81 23.24 -0.51
N GLY A 221 18.18 22.88 -1.75
CA GLY A 221 18.06 23.73 -2.93
C GLY A 221 16.66 23.69 -3.56
N ASN A 222 16.34 24.71 -4.36
CA ASN A 222 15.03 24.91 -4.98
C ASN A 222 14.92 24.33 -6.41
N THR A 223 15.67 23.29 -6.75
CA THR A 223 15.54 22.65 -8.07
C THR A 223 14.23 21.88 -8.12
N LEU A 224 13.38 22.20 -9.11
CA LEU A 224 12.12 21.49 -9.31
C LEU A 224 12.41 20.13 -9.96
N PRO A 225 11.72 19.05 -9.57
CA PRO A 225 11.87 17.74 -10.19
C PRO A 225 11.62 17.83 -11.70
N ALA A 226 12.38 17.05 -12.49
CA ALA A 226 12.23 17.01 -13.94
C ALA A 226 10.82 16.60 -14.40
N SER A 227 10.06 15.91 -13.55
CA SER A 227 8.65 15.58 -13.74
C SER A 227 7.96 15.45 -12.40
N MET A 228 6.79 16.09 -12.25
CA MET A 228 5.95 15.91 -11.06
C MET A 228 5.32 14.50 -11.07
N PRO A 229 5.22 13.82 -9.92
CA PRO A 229 4.47 12.58 -9.85
C PRO A 229 2.99 12.83 -10.17
N VAL A 230 2.39 11.87 -10.87
CA VAL A 230 1.00 11.93 -11.30
C VAL A 230 0.18 11.01 -10.41
N PHE A 231 -0.93 11.53 -9.86
CA PHE A 231 -1.88 10.76 -9.05
C PHE A 231 -3.31 11.00 -9.57
N TYR A 232 -3.63 10.39 -10.70
CA TYR A 232 -4.94 10.44 -11.38
C TYR A 232 -5.46 9.01 -11.59
N PRO A 233 -5.89 8.32 -10.53
CA PRO A 233 -6.36 6.93 -10.62
C PRO A 233 -7.60 6.77 -11.51
N ASP A 234 -8.42 7.82 -11.66
CA ASP A 234 -9.58 7.86 -12.53
C ASP A 234 -9.23 7.64 -14.01
N LEU A 235 -8.00 7.97 -14.45
CA LEU A 235 -7.56 7.72 -15.82
C LEU A 235 -7.68 6.25 -16.21
N ILE A 236 -7.50 5.32 -15.27
CA ILE A 236 -7.63 3.88 -15.52
C ILE A 236 -9.09 3.50 -15.73
N ASP A 237 -9.98 3.95 -14.84
CA ASP A 237 -11.41 3.65 -14.94
C ASP A 237 -12.03 4.29 -16.20
N ASN A 238 -11.55 5.46 -16.60
CA ASN A 238 -11.95 6.14 -17.84
C ASN A 238 -11.56 5.37 -19.12
N GLN A 239 -10.67 4.37 -19.05
CA GLN A 239 -10.37 3.47 -20.18
C GLN A 239 -11.28 2.25 -20.24
N ALA A 240 -12.18 2.06 -19.27
CA ALA A 240 -13.12 0.95 -19.30
C ALA A 240 -14.05 1.03 -20.51
N ALA A 241 -14.35 -0.12 -21.11
CA ALA A 241 -15.27 -0.19 -22.24
C ALA A 241 -16.72 0.04 -21.77
N GLY A 242 -17.49 0.77 -22.60
CA GLY A 242 -18.91 1.05 -22.35
C GLY A 242 -19.14 2.20 -21.36
N ALA A 243 -20.40 2.42 -20.99
CA ALA A 243 -20.80 3.43 -20.03
C ALA A 243 -20.78 2.86 -18.61
N ILE A 244 -19.64 2.98 -17.90
CA ILE A 244 -19.47 2.39 -16.56
C ILE A 244 -20.36 2.99 -15.48
N ASP A 245 -20.93 4.17 -15.72
CA ASP A 245 -21.88 4.85 -14.82
C ASP A 245 -23.36 4.58 -15.16
N ALA A 246 -23.63 3.74 -16.18
CA ALA A 246 -25.02 3.37 -16.51
C ALA A 246 -25.67 2.54 -15.38
N ASP A 247 -26.98 2.73 -15.19
CA ASP A 247 -27.77 1.99 -14.20
C ASP A 247 -27.86 0.49 -14.50
N VAL A 248 -27.69 0.11 -15.78
CA VAL A 248 -27.78 -1.26 -16.25
C VAL A 248 -26.49 -1.61 -16.99
N PRO A 249 -25.87 -2.77 -16.72
CA PRO A 249 -24.65 -3.14 -17.39
C PRO A 249 -24.90 -3.50 -18.87
N ASP A 250 -23.90 -3.22 -19.71
CA ASP A 250 -23.90 -3.65 -21.10
C ASP A 250 -23.74 -5.18 -21.19
N LEU A 251 -24.78 -5.85 -21.69
CA LEU A 251 -24.83 -7.31 -21.75
C LEU A 251 -23.81 -7.89 -22.73
N ASP A 252 -23.47 -7.18 -23.81
CA ASP A 252 -22.49 -7.66 -24.79
C ASP A 252 -21.08 -7.61 -24.18
N ILE A 253 -20.78 -6.56 -23.41
CA ILE A 253 -19.53 -6.46 -22.65
C ILE A 253 -19.46 -7.57 -21.59
N ILE A 254 -20.54 -7.83 -20.85
CA ILE A 254 -20.59 -8.94 -19.88
C ILE A 254 -20.33 -10.28 -20.57
N GLN A 255 -20.99 -10.55 -21.69
CA GLN A 255 -20.83 -11.80 -22.43
C GLN A 255 -19.38 -11.96 -22.93
N ARG A 256 -18.81 -10.91 -23.50
CA ARG A 256 -17.41 -10.91 -23.95
C ARG A 256 -16.46 -11.13 -22.78
N ALA A 257 -16.65 -10.44 -21.66
CA ALA A 257 -15.86 -10.66 -20.46
C ALA A 257 -15.95 -12.13 -20.03
N ARG A 258 -17.16 -12.68 -19.90
CA ARG A 258 -17.39 -14.09 -19.52
C ARG A 258 -16.72 -15.10 -20.46
N SER A 259 -16.54 -14.76 -21.74
CA SER A 259 -15.83 -15.61 -22.71
C SER A 259 -14.31 -15.65 -22.56
N LEU A 260 -13.71 -14.68 -21.84
CA LEU A 260 -12.26 -14.66 -21.61
C LEU A 260 -11.83 -15.84 -20.73
N PRO A 261 -10.64 -16.42 -20.97
CA PRO A 261 -10.10 -17.56 -20.23
C PRO A 261 -9.64 -17.12 -18.82
N MET A 262 -10.59 -16.80 -17.95
CA MET A 262 -10.36 -16.38 -16.57
C MET A 262 -11.24 -17.19 -15.63
N HIS A 263 -10.64 -17.70 -14.56
CA HIS A 263 -11.39 -18.34 -13.48
C HIS A 263 -12.23 -17.29 -12.73
N ARG A 264 -13.53 -17.54 -12.62
CA ARG A 264 -14.49 -16.70 -11.89
C ARG A 264 -15.24 -17.59 -10.94
N PHE A 265 -14.68 -17.80 -9.78
CA PHE A 265 -15.32 -18.58 -8.73
C PHE A 265 -16.12 -17.65 -7.82
N ASP A 266 -17.24 -18.15 -7.34
CA ASP A 266 -17.99 -17.52 -6.28
C ASP A 266 -17.37 -17.93 -4.95
N TRP A 267 -16.74 -16.96 -4.29
CA TRP A 267 -16.09 -17.16 -2.99
C TRP A 267 -17.10 -17.30 -1.86
N TRP A 268 -18.33 -16.81 -2.06
CA TRP A 268 -19.43 -16.82 -1.09
C TRP A 268 -20.44 -17.93 -1.37
N HIS A 269 -20.13 -18.81 -2.32
CA HIS A 269 -20.94 -19.98 -2.61
C HIS A 269 -21.17 -20.79 -1.33
N PRO A 270 -22.40 -21.26 -1.04
CA PRO A 270 -22.70 -22.06 0.15
C PRO A 270 -21.82 -23.31 0.29
N ASP A 271 -21.52 -23.98 -0.83
CA ASP A 271 -20.61 -25.13 -0.90
C ASP A 271 -19.10 -24.78 -0.89
N SER A 272 -18.73 -23.52 -0.67
CA SER A 272 -17.32 -23.11 -0.58
C SER A 272 -16.73 -23.54 0.77
N THR A 273 -15.61 -24.28 0.73
CA THR A 273 -14.93 -24.81 1.92
C THR A 273 -13.52 -24.24 2.04
N PRO A 274 -13.36 -22.92 2.28
CA PRO A 274 -12.04 -22.31 2.39
C PRO A 274 -11.27 -22.92 3.57
N PRO A 275 -9.95 -23.16 3.43
CA PRO A 275 -9.16 -23.77 4.50
C PRO A 275 -8.85 -22.81 5.67
N TRP A 276 -9.31 -21.56 5.58
CA TRP A 276 -9.28 -20.57 6.66
C TRP A 276 -10.67 -19.97 6.89
N PRO A 277 -10.95 -19.40 8.08
CA PRO A 277 -12.19 -18.70 8.33
C PRO A 277 -12.36 -17.53 7.36
N PHE A 278 -13.47 -17.50 6.64
CA PHE A 278 -13.85 -16.40 5.76
C PHE A 278 -15.21 -15.86 6.21
N LYS A 279 -15.38 -14.53 6.21
CA LYS A 279 -16.63 -13.87 6.59
C LYS A 279 -17.17 -13.08 5.41
N ILE A 280 -18.42 -13.36 5.05
CA ILE A 280 -19.14 -12.59 4.04
C ILE A 280 -19.39 -11.18 4.61
N PRO A 281 -19.14 -10.10 3.85
CA PRO A 281 -19.42 -8.75 4.33
C PRO A 281 -20.89 -8.60 4.72
N SER A 282 -21.17 -7.90 5.81
CA SER A 282 -22.52 -7.83 6.39
C SER A 282 -23.65 -7.39 5.43
N PRO A 283 -23.44 -6.53 4.40
CA PRO A 283 -24.51 -6.21 3.46
C PRO A 283 -24.92 -7.40 2.57
N PHE A 284 -24.05 -8.40 2.43
CA PHE A 284 -24.26 -9.58 1.60
C PHE A 284 -24.50 -10.86 2.42
N ASP A 285 -24.18 -10.87 3.71
CA ASP A 285 -24.40 -11.99 4.62
C ASP A 285 -25.90 -12.18 4.91
N LYS A 286 -26.60 -12.81 3.96
CA LYS A 286 -28.04 -13.07 3.98
C LYS A 286 -28.28 -14.56 4.20
N GLN A 287 -29.43 -14.88 4.80
CA GLN A 287 -29.81 -16.26 5.11
C GLN A 287 -29.96 -17.13 3.84
N ASP A 288 -30.41 -16.52 2.73
CA ASP A 288 -30.56 -17.16 1.42
C ASP A 288 -29.63 -16.46 0.41
N LEU A 289 -28.35 -16.81 0.45
CA LEU A 289 -27.33 -16.34 -0.50
C LEU A 289 -27.46 -17.10 -1.83
N GLU A 290 -27.99 -16.43 -2.85
CA GLU A 290 -28.06 -16.95 -4.21
C GLU A 290 -26.64 -17.02 -4.84
N PRO A 291 -26.18 -18.20 -5.29
CA PRO A 291 -24.87 -18.34 -5.93
C PRO A 291 -24.78 -17.56 -7.25
N VAL A 292 -23.70 -16.80 -7.42
CA VAL A 292 -23.47 -15.98 -8.62
C VAL A 292 -22.58 -16.70 -9.65
N SER A 293 -21.83 -17.71 -9.21
CA SER A 293 -20.97 -18.55 -10.06
C SER A 293 -20.69 -19.91 -9.40
N LYS A 294 -19.80 -20.72 -9.99
CA LYS A 294 -19.34 -21.99 -9.42
C LYS A 294 -18.52 -21.76 -8.15
N SER A 295 -18.66 -22.64 -7.16
CA SER A 295 -17.82 -22.66 -5.95
C SER A 295 -16.33 -22.78 -6.28
N MET A 296 -15.48 -22.19 -5.43
CA MET A 296 -14.02 -22.30 -5.51
C MET A 296 -13.56 -23.73 -5.17
N PRO A 297 -12.77 -24.40 -6.04
CA PRO A 297 -12.31 -25.77 -5.81
C PRO A 297 -11.09 -25.82 -4.88
N TRP A 298 -11.31 -25.56 -3.59
CA TRP A 298 -10.25 -25.50 -2.57
C TRP A 298 -9.42 -26.79 -2.46
N ALA A 299 -10.01 -27.95 -2.77
CA ALA A 299 -9.35 -29.26 -2.70
C ALA A 299 -8.22 -29.45 -3.74
N ASP A 300 -8.21 -28.66 -4.82
CA ASP A 300 -7.29 -28.85 -5.95
C ASP A 300 -5.94 -28.11 -5.77
N GLY A 301 -5.66 -27.56 -4.58
CA GLY A 301 -4.37 -26.94 -4.26
C GLY A 301 -4.12 -25.59 -4.95
N MET A 302 -5.15 -24.95 -5.50
CA MET A 302 -5.09 -23.61 -6.08
C MET A 302 -4.77 -22.58 -4.97
N LEU A 303 -3.55 -22.05 -4.97
CA LEU A 303 -3.15 -21.00 -4.03
C LEU A 303 -3.98 -19.72 -4.27
N PRO A 304 -4.51 -19.08 -3.21
CA PRO A 304 -5.39 -17.90 -3.31
C PRO A 304 -4.69 -16.61 -3.80
N SER A 305 -3.37 -16.61 -3.97
CA SER A 305 -2.58 -15.39 -4.15
C SER A 305 -2.73 -14.67 -5.49
N LEU A 306 -3.58 -15.15 -6.40
CA LEU A 306 -3.70 -14.63 -7.77
C LEU A 306 -5.11 -14.22 -8.21
N PHE A 307 -6.14 -14.33 -7.37
CA PHE A 307 -7.52 -14.15 -7.83
C PHE A 307 -8.40 -13.36 -6.85
N GLN A 308 -8.05 -12.10 -6.57
CA GLN A 308 -8.93 -11.16 -5.88
C GLN A 308 -9.65 -10.24 -6.88
N ILE A 309 -10.22 -10.83 -7.94
CA ILE A 309 -11.08 -10.10 -8.89
C ILE A 309 -12.36 -10.90 -9.07
N THR A 310 -13.25 -10.85 -8.10
CA THR A 310 -14.68 -11.02 -8.36
C THR A 310 -15.46 -10.31 -7.26
N LEU A 311 -16.54 -9.63 -7.65
CA LEU A 311 -17.50 -8.84 -6.86
C LEU A 311 -17.28 -7.32 -6.89
N PHE A 312 -17.30 -6.75 -8.11
CA PHE A 312 -17.83 -5.41 -8.35
C PHE A 312 -18.54 -5.40 -9.72
N THR A 313 -19.71 -6.02 -9.78
CA THR A 313 -20.72 -5.77 -10.83
C THR A 313 -22.06 -5.64 -10.16
#